data_AF-T1GZI4-F1
#
_entry.id   AF-T1GZI4-F1
#
_cell.length_a   1.000
_cell.length_b   1.000
_cell.length_c   1.000
_cell.angle_alpha   90.00
_cell.angle_beta   90.00
_cell.angle_gamma   90.00
#
_symmetry.space_group_name_H-M   'P 1'
#
loop_
_entity.id
_entity.type
_entity.pdbx_description
1 polymer ?
#
loop_
_entity_poly.entity_id
_entity_poly.type
_entity_poly.pdbx_seq_one_letter_code
_entity_poly.pdbx_strand_id
1 'polypeptide(L)'
;MKYLFVLSLLLVFQNSSALNAKEIEQFLEDLRLRMCHPIEKLGLPALDPMTKKNLEEFNVNIKDFLMIDGWTRRFELLGLSDFIIQDIKFPGLLKKSLVIDLLFPNTTFFSDYKANGTAGYVFPIDGRGDLQGYVTDFHFRVEGKVKVGLKGISMSDFKLIFGVKEIYLSAERFVPDERINDFLHAVVNELGLELVQYIWNETHETLTKLSKKINQYLKDKPLSEIIGGGSGEPIFGEDAPPPDCKPDWNPEK
;
A
#
# COMPACT_ATOMS: atom_id res chain seq x y z
N MET A 1 -38.00 9.91 31.74
CA MET A 1 -37.02 8.89 31.31
C MET A 1 -36.77 8.86 29.79
N LYS A 2 -37.78 8.82 28.90
CA LYS A 2 -37.56 8.84 27.43
C LYS A 2 -36.74 10.04 26.91
N TYR A 3 -36.99 11.24 27.42
CA TYR A 3 -36.27 12.46 27.00
C TYR A 3 -34.80 12.51 27.46
N LEU A 4 -34.49 11.88 28.61
CA LEU A 4 -33.11 11.78 29.12
C LEU A 4 -32.23 10.87 28.26
N PHE A 5 -32.82 9.82 27.67
CA PHE A 5 -32.11 8.91 26.76
C PHE A 5 -31.83 9.55 25.39
N VAL A 6 -32.75 10.41 24.91
CA VAL A 6 -32.58 11.17 23.67
C VAL A 6 -31.59 12.32 23.87
N LEU A 7 -31.61 13.00 25.03
CA LEU A 7 -30.62 14.01 25.39
C LEU A 7 -29.22 13.39 25.59
N SER A 8 -29.12 12.22 26.22
CA SER A 8 -27.85 11.51 26.35
C SER A 8 -27.34 11.00 25.01
N LEU A 9 -28.22 10.55 24.10
CA LEU A 9 -27.85 10.25 22.71
C LEU A 9 -27.30 11.50 22.02
N LEU A 10 -28.03 12.63 22.06
CA LEU A 10 -27.64 13.90 21.44
C LEU A 10 -26.35 14.48 22.03
N LEU A 11 -26.11 14.32 23.32
CA LEU A 11 -24.86 14.71 23.98
C LEU A 11 -23.68 13.78 23.62
N VAL A 12 -23.92 12.50 23.34
CA VAL A 12 -22.92 11.59 22.74
C VAL A 12 -22.66 11.94 21.28
N PHE A 13 -23.66 12.45 20.55
CA PHE A 13 -23.46 13.00 19.20
C PHE A 13 -22.71 14.33 19.19
N GLN A 14 -22.86 15.18 20.22
CA GLN A 14 -22.14 16.45 20.34
C GLN A 14 -20.73 16.34 20.94
N ASN A 15 -20.49 15.33 21.79
CA ASN A 15 -19.17 15.07 22.40
C ASN A 15 -18.39 13.94 21.76
N SER A 16 -18.92 13.30 20.72
CA SER A 16 -18.03 12.51 19.86
C SER A 16 -17.28 13.50 19.00
N SER A 17 -15.99 13.67 19.29
CA SER A 17 -14.96 13.96 18.29
C SER A 17 -14.99 12.83 17.25
N ALA A 18 -16.09 12.77 16.50
CA ALA A 18 -16.39 11.75 15.55
C ALA A 18 -15.56 12.10 14.33
N LEU A 19 -14.44 11.39 14.22
CA LEU A 19 -13.59 11.41 13.05
C LEU A 19 -14.46 11.44 11.78
N ASN A 20 -14.40 12.55 11.06
CA ASN A 20 -15.18 12.75 9.84
C ASN A 20 -14.30 12.47 8.61
N ALA A 21 -14.93 12.31 7.43
CA ALA A 21 -14.19 12.03 6.20
C ALA A 21 -13.09 13.08 5.92
N LYS A 22 -13.32 14.33 6.30
CA LYS A 22 -12.38 15.45 6.13
C LYS A 22 -11.13 15.34 7.00
N GLU A 23 -11.23 14.79 8.21
CA GLU A 23 -10.05 14.53 9.06
C GLU A 23 -9.19 13.40 8.50
N ILE A 24 -9.79 12.37 7.93
CA ILE A 24 -9.07 11.29 7.23
C ILE A 24 -8.39 11.86 5.98
N GLU A 25 -9.13 12.65 5.20
CA GLU A 25 -8.62 13.30 4.00
C GLU A 25 -7.42 14.19 4.32
N GLN A 26 -7.53 15.05 5.34
CA GLN A 26 -6.44 15.91 5.79
C GLN A 26 -5.23 15.09 6.25
N PHE A 27 -5.44 14.02 7.00
CA PHE A 27 -4.35 13.13 7.41
C PHE A 27 -3.64 12.49 6.22
N LEU A 28 -4.39 12.00 5.23
CA LEU A 28 -3.82 11.42 4.01
C LEU A 28 -3.05 12.48 3.22
N GLU A 29 -3.58 13.70 3.12
CA GLU A 29 -2.89 14.81 2.47
C GLU A 29 -1.58 15.18 3.18
N ASP A 30 -1.59 15.28 4.51
CA ASP A 30 -0.38 15.56 5.28
C ASP A 30 0.64 14.43 5.21
N LEU A 31 0.17 13.18 5.20
CA LEU A 31 0.98 12.00 4.96
C LEU A 31 1.67 12.10 3.60
N ARG A 32 0.89 12.36 2.55
CA ARG A 32 1.36 12.51 1.16
C ARG A 32 2.53 13.48 1.04
N LEU A 33 2.41 14.64 1.68
CA LEU A 33 3.43 15.70 1.66
C LEU A 33 4.73 15.35 2.38
N ARG A 34 4.76 14.27 3.18
CA ARG A 34 5.84 13.94 4.12
C ARG A 34 6.42 12.54 3.92
N MET A 35 5.97 11.79 2.91
CA MET A 35 6.41 10.41 2.66
C MET A 35 7.89 10.26 2.33
N CYS A 36 8.61 11.32 1.95
CA CYS A 36 10.07 11.29 1.79
C CYS A 36 10.85 11.27 3.10
N HIS A 37 10.17 11.50 4.23
CA HIS A 37 10.78 11.46 5.55
C HIS A 37 10.26 10.24 6.31
N PRO A 38 11.08 9.65 7.20
CA PRO A 38 10.56 8.75 8.22
C PRO A 38 9.48 9.44 9.06
N ILE A 39 8.39 8.74 9.34
CA ILE A 39 7.30 9.22 10.19
C ILE A 39 7.37 8.43 11.49
N GLU A 40 8.26 8.86 12.39
CA GLU A 40 8.60 8.15 13.62
C GLU A 40 7.39 7.88 14.52
N LYS A 41 6.47 8.85 14.62
CA LYS A 41 5.22 8.72 15.37
C LYS A 41 4.34 7.55 14.89
N LEU A 42 4.49 7.15 13.63
CA LEU A 42 3.81 6.00 13.02
C LEU A 42 4.69 4.75 12.90
N GLY A 43 5.99 4.85 13.26
CA GLY A 43 6.97 3.79 13.04
C GLY A 43 7.18 3.48 11.55
N LEU A 44 6.90 4.45 10.67
CA LEU A 44 7.03 4.28 9.22
C LEU A 44 8.40 4.79 8.76
N PRO A 45 9.12 4.04 7.91
CA PRO A 45 10.29 4.58 7.22
C PRO A 45 9.85 5.65 6.20
N ALA A 46 10.81 6.28 5.52
CA ALA A 46 10.50 6.99 4.29
C ALA A 46 9.82 6.03 3.30
N LEU A 47 8.71 6.48 2.73
CA LEU A 47 7.86 5.75 1.80
C LEU A 47 8.03 6.22 0.36
N ASP A 48 8.63 7.40 0.12
CA ASP A 48 8.88 7.90 -1.23
C ASP A 48 10.16 8.78 -1.32
N PRO A 49 11.32 8.22 -1.70
CA PRO A 49 11.54 6.82 -2.09
C PRO A 49 11.50 5.88 -0.88
N MET A 50 10.79 4.75 -1.03
CA MET A 50 10.96 3.62 -0.12
C MET A 50 12.17 2.80 -0.58
N THR A 51 13.21 2.73 0.26
CA THR A 51 14.46 2.03 -0.09
C THR A 51 14.78 0.85 0.82
N LYS A 52 15.33 -0.20 0.24
CA LYS A 52 15.97 -1.32 0.95
C LYS A 52 17.32 -1.61 0.33
N LYS A 53 18.39 -1.30 1.07
CA LYS A 53 19.77 -1.50 0.62
C LYS A 53 20.26 -2.94 0.78
N ASN A 54 19.67 -3.68 1.72
CA ASN A 54 20.09 -5.01 2.07
C ASN A 54 19.72 -6.03 0.99
N LEU A 55 20.45 -7.15 0.98
CA LEU A 55 20.12 -8.30 0.17
C LEU A 55 18.88 -8.98 0.78
N GLU A 56 17.88 -9.22 -0.06
CA GLU A 56 16.63 -9.90 0.29
C GLU A 56 16.48 -11.12 -0.62
N GLU A 57 16.52 -12.30 -0.02
CA GLU A 57 16.32 -13.56 -0.74
C GLU A 57 14.83 -13.76 -1.04
N PHE A 58 14.54 -14.35 -2.19
CA PHE A 58 13.19 -14.72 -2.58
C PHE A 58 13.16 -16.12 -3.18
N ASN A 59 12.04 -16.79 -2.94
CA ASN A 59 11.67 -18.04 -3.59
C ASN A 59 10.27 -17.85 -4.17
N VAL A 60 10.15 -18.02 -5.49
CA VAL A 60 8.88 -17.99 -6.21
C VAL A 60 8.66 -19.37 -6.78
N ASN A 61 7.63 -20.04 -6.28
CA ASN A 61 7.21 -21.34 -6.80
C ASN A 61 5.73 -21.27 -7.18
N ILE A 62 5.49 -21.07 -8.47
CA ILE A 62 4.18 -21.15 -9.11
C ILE A 62 4.09 -22.52 -9.75
N LYS A 63 3.23 -23.37 -9.18
CA LYS A 63 3.06 -24.76 -9.61
C LYS A 63 2.90 -24.86 -11.13
N ASP A 64 3.69 -25.73 -11.74
CA ASP A 64 3.69 -26.04 -13.17
C ASP A 64 4.10 -24.90 -14.12
N PHE A 65 4.37 -23.70 -13.61
CA PHE A 65 4.67 -22.53 -14.43
C PHE A 65 6.05 -21.94 -14.16
N LEU A 66 6.43 -21.75 -12.89
CA LEU A 66 7.62 -20.98 -12.56
C LEU A 66 8.24 -21.44 -11.25
N MET A 67 9.52 -21.77 -11.28
CA MET A 67 10.31 -22.04 -10.08
C MET A 67 11.56 -21.17 -10.14
N ILE A 68 11.66 -20.17 -9.27
CA ILE A 68 12.80 -19.26 -9.20
C ILE A 68 13.26 -19.13 -7.74
N ASP A 69 14.56 -19.26 -7.56
CA ASP A 69 15.29 -18.85 -6.36
C ASP A 69 16.21 -17.68 -6.71
N GLY A 70 16.28 -16.70 -5.82
CA GLY A 70 17.07 -15.51 -6.12
C GLY A 70 17.24 -14.56 -4.96
N TRP A 71 17.80 -13.42 -5.30
CA TRP A 71 17.90 -12.29 -4.40
C TRP A 71 17.72 -10.98 -5.14
N THR A 72 17.27 -9.99 -4.39
CA THR A 72 17.24 -8.58 -4.80
C THR A 72 18.11 -7.78 -3.85
N ARG A 73 18.63 -6.65 -4.30
CA ARG A 73 19.31 -5.66 -3.45
C ARG A 73 19.14 -4.26 -4.04
N ARG A 74 19.41 -3.25 -3.21
CA ARG A 74 19.23 -1.83 -3.61
C ARG A 74 17.85 -1.58 -4.21
N PHE A 75 16.83 -2.14 -3.57
CA PHE A 75 15.46 -1.91 -3.98
C PHE A 75 15.07 -0.46 -3.68
N GLU A 76 14.44 0.18 -4.64
CA GLU A 76 13.90 1.53 -4.55
C GLU A 76 12.50 1.53 -5.16
N LEU A 77 11.55 2.15 -4.47
CA LEU A 77 10.17 2.32 -4.92
C LEU A 77 9.81 3.80 -4.81
N LEU A 78 9.33 4.35 -5.92
CA LEU A 78 9.03 5.76 -6.14
C LEU A 78 7.56 5.95 -6.52
N GLY A 79 7.01 7.12 -6.23
CA GLY A 79 5.67 7.53 -6.65
C GLY A 79 4.56 7.17 -5.66
N LEU A 80 4.91 6.62 -4.49
CA LEU A 80 3.92 6.36 -3.44
C LEU A 80 3.29 7.64 -2.88
N SER A 81 3.97 8.78 -2.97
CA SER A 81 3.45 10.10 -2.58
C SER A 81 2.63 10.79 -3.69
N ASP A 82 2.49 10.18 -4.86
CA ASP A 82 1.66 10.70 -5.96
C ASP A 82 0.20 10.24 -5.90
N PHE A 83 -0.19 9.55 -4.83
CA PHE A 83 -1.54 9.02 -4.72
C PHE A 83 -2.62 10.12 -4.74
N ILE A 84 -3.75 9.75 -5.31
CA ILE A 84 -4.96 10.55 -5.42
C ILE A 84 -6.03 9.88 -4.56
N ILE A 85 -6.64 10.64 -3.66
CA ILE A 85 -7.80 10.20 -2.89
C ILE A 85 -8.99 10.17 -3.85
N GLN A 86 -9.42 8.99 -4.27
CA GLN A 86 -10.58 8.82 -5.16
C GLN A 86 -11.89 8.96 -4.39
N ASP A 87 -11.94 8.36 -3.19
CA ASP A 87 -13.17 8.33 -2.40
C ASP A 87 -12.87 8.03 -0.93
N ILE A 88 -13.58 8.71 -0.04
CA ILE A 88 -13.62 8.38 1.40
C ILE A 88 -15.10 8.28 1.78
N LYS A 89 -15.62 7.05 1.82
CA LYS A 89 -17.00 6.79 2.23
C LYS A 89 -17.04 6.45 3.70
N PHE A 90 -17.61 7.37 4.47
CA PHE A 90 -18.10 7.11 5.81
C PHE A 90 -19.63 7.21 5.82
N PRO A 91 -20.37 6.16 5.43
CA PRO A 91 -21.84 6.17 5.33
C PRO A 91 -22.59 6.34 6.68
N GLY A 92 -21.92 6.89 7.69
CA GLY A 92 -22.48 7.19 9.00
C GLY A 92 -22.61 5.97 9.91
N LEU A 93 -22.96 6.25 11.18
CA LEU A 93 -23.12 5.30 12.28
C LEU A 93 -24.07 4.12 11.98
N LEU A 94 -24.96 4.24 10.99
CA LEU A 94 -25.92 3.21 10.62
C LEU A 94 -25.30 2.08 9.78
N LYS A 95 -24.45 2.41 8.80
CA LYS A 95 -23.82 1.40 7.93
C LYS A 95 -22.50 0.86 8.50
N LYS A 96 -21.92 1.54 9.51
CA LYS A 96 -20.74 1.08 10.27
C LYS A 96 -19.61 0.59 9.37
N SER A 97 -19.34 1.30 8.28
CA SER A 97 -18.24 0.98 7.38
C SER A 97 -17.42 2.23 7.09
N LEU A 98 -16.14 2.04 6.84
CA LEU A 98 -15.26 3.02 6.22
C LEU A 98 -14.73 2.39 4.93
N VAL A 99 -14.74 3.17 3.86
CA VAL A 99 -14.03 2.86 2.62
C VAL A 99 -13.09 4.01 2.32
N ILE A 100 -11.82 3.71 2.11
CA ILE A 100 -10.81 4.64 1.58
C ILE A 100 -10.35 4.05 0.25
N ASP A 101 -10.41 4.85 -0.82
CA ASP A 101 -9.98 4.45 -2.15
C ASP A 101 -8.88 5.40 -2.63
N LEU A 102 -7.70 4.85 -2.87
CA LEU A 102 -6.52 5.57 -3.34
C LEU A 102 -6.14 5.08 -4.73
N LEU A 103 -5.79 6.01 -5.61
CA LEU A 103 -5.21 5.74 -6.92
C LEU A 103 -3.76 6.21 -6.93
N PHE A 104 -2.82 5.32 -7.19
CA PHE A 104 -1.43 5.65 -7.45
C PHE A 104 -1.24 5.69 -8.97
N PRO A 105 -1.11 6.88 -9.57
CA PRO A 105 -1.12 7.02 -11.03
C PRO A 105 0.10 6.36 -11.66
N ASN A 106 1.27 6.53 -11.04
CA ASN A 106 2.53 5.98 -11.49
C ASN A 106 3.35 5.55 -10.27
N THR A 107 3.70 4.28 -10.20
CA THR A 107 4.63 3.75 -9.20
C THR A 107 5.74 3.05 -9.95
N THR A 108 7.00 3.39 -9.65
CA THR A 108 8.17 2.80 -10.32
C THR A 108 9.05 2.13 -9.29
N PHE A 109 9.65 1.00 -9.64
CA PHE A 109 10.64 0.36 -8.81
C PHE A 109 11.89 -0.01 -9.58
N PHE A 110 13.00 -0.04 -8.85
CA PHE A 110 14.33 -0.41 -9.32
C PHE A 110 14.99 -1.34 -8.31
N SER A 111 15.78 -2.29 -8.78
CA SER A 111 16.59 -3.16 -7.93
C SER A 111 17.65 -3.83 -8.79
N ASP A 112 18.77 -4.27 -8.21
CA ASP A 112 19.53 -5.33 -8.87
C ASP A 112 19.05 -6.69 -8.39
N TYR A 113 19.09 -7.65 -9.29
CA TYR A 113 18.61 -8.99 -9.02
C TYR A 113 19.58 -10.07 -9.48
N LYS A 114 19.41 -11.24 -8.88
CA LYS A 114 19.86 -12.53 -9.42
C LYS A 114 18.73 -13.53 -9.27
N ALA A 115 18.45 -14.28 -10.31
CA ALA A 115 17.40 -15.30 -10.35
C ALA A 115 17.95 -16.57 -11.00
N ASN A 116 17.70 -17.73 -10.40
CA ASN A 116 18.03 -19.04 -10.97
C ASN A 116 16.79 -19.91 -10.89
N GLY A 117 16.52 -20.69 -11.94
CA GLY A 117 15.29 -21.46 -11.94
C GLY A 117 14.88 -22.04 -13.27
N THR A 118 13.60 -22.33 -13.40
CA THR A 118 12.98 -22.81 -14.63
C THR A 118 11.59 -22.20 -14.82
N ALA A 119 11.27 -21.86 -16.07
CA ALA A 119 9.91 -21.55 -16.52
C ALA A 119 9.36 -22.71 -17.36
N GLY A 120 8.13 -23.15 -17.05
CA GLY A 120 7.44 -24.24 -17.74
C GLY A 120 8.21 -25.56 -17.75
N TYR A 121 9.07 -25.80 -16.75
CA TYR A 121 10.03 -26.91 -16.64
C TYR A 121 11.08 -27.04 -17.75
N VAL A 122 11.03 -26.22 -18.81
CA VAL A 122 11.87 -26.38 -20.01
C VAL A 122 12.79 -25.20 -20.29
N PHE A 123 12.46 -24.00 -19.79
CA PHE A 123 13.27 -22.81 -20.00
C PHE A 123 14.11 -22.52 -18.76
N PRO A 124 15.44 -22.75 -18.78
CA PRO A 124 16.29 -22.40 -17.66
C PRO A 124 16.37 -20.88 -17.51
N ILE A 125 16.27 -20.43 -16.26
CA ILE A 125 16.45 -19.05 -15.85
C ILE A 125 17.80 -18.96 -15.14
N ASP A 126 18.65 -18.05 -15.60
CA ASP A 126 19.93 -17.67 -14.97
C ASP A 126 20.10 -16.16 -15.16
N GLY A 127 19.18 -15.43 -14.53
CA GLY A 127 19.03 -14.00 -14.67
C GLY A 127 19.94 -13.23 -13.74
N ARG A 128 20.60 -12.18 -14.26
CA ARG A 128 21.39 -11.26 -13.44
C ARG A 128 21.55 -9.90 -14.12
N GLY A 129 21.16 -8.86 -13.40
CA GLY A 129 21.37 -7.48 -13.84
C GLY A 129 20.42 -6.54 -13.11
N ASP A 130 20.02 -5.50 -13.83
CA ASP A 130 19.08 -4.51 -13.33
C ASP A 130 17.63 -4.96 -13.58
N LEU A 131 16.81 -4.81 -12.55
CA LEU A 131 15.37 -5.01 -12.57
C LEU A 131 14.71 -3.65 -12.44
N GLN A 132 13.86 -3.32 -13.40
CA GLN A 132 13.03 -2.13 -13.36
C GLN A 132 11.59 -2.51 -13.70
N GLY A 133 10.65 -1.81 -13.08
CA GLY A 133 9.26 -1.95 -13.45
C GLY A 133 8.46 -0.72 -13.08
N TYR A 134 7.31 -0.58 -13.72
CA TYR A 134 6.36 0.44 -13.36
C TYR A 134 4.95 -0.14 -13.36
N VAL A 135 4.12 0.46 -12.54
CA VAL A 135 2.70 0.15 -12.40
C VAL A 135 1.94 1.45 -12.63
N THR A 136 0.98 1.42 -13.55
CA THR A 136 0.09 2.55 -13.79
C THR A 136 -1.31 2.24 -13.28
N ASP A 137 -1.99 3.28 -12.81
CA ASP A 137 -3.34 3.21 -12.27
C ASP A 137 -3.50 2.11 -11.19
N PHE A 138 -2.60 2.08 -10.21
CA PHE A 138 -2.70 1.15 -9.09
C PHE A 138 -3.75 1.62 -8.09
N HIS A 139 -4.85 0.87 -7.99
CA HIS A 139 -5.91 1.09 -7.04
C HIS A 139 -5.64 0.36 -5.74
N PHE A 140 -5.70 1.10 -4.64
CA PHE A 140 -5.62 0.58 -3.28
C PHE A 140 -6.86 1.00 -2.50
N ARG A 141 -7.72 0.02 -2.23
CA ARG A 141 -8.94 0.23 -1.45
C ARG A 141 -8.84 -0.46 -0.10
N VAL A 142 -9.08 0.32 0.95
CA VAL A 142 -9.24 -0.16 2.32
C VAL A 142 -10.71 -0.15 2.68
N GLU A 143 -11.24 -1.30 3.09
CA GLU A 143 -12.58 -1.40 3.65
C GLU A 143 -12.50 -1.89 5.10
N GLY A 144 -13.29 -1.32 6.00
CA GLY A 144 -13.34 -1.77 7.39
C GLY A 144 -14.67 -1.50 8.05
N LYS A 145 -15.00 -2.30 9.06
CA LYS A 145 -16.17 -2.06 9.92
C LYS A 145 -15.81 -1.11 11.04
N VAL A 146 -16.67 -0.14 11.24
CA VAL A 146 -16.52 0.91 12.23
C VAL A 146 -17.34 0.57 13.48
N LYS A 147 -16.72 0.66 14.65
CA LYS A 147 -17.37 0.52 15.95
C LYS A 147 -17.24 1.84 16.69
N VAL A 148 -18.36 2.36 17.18
CA VAL A 148 -18.36 3.56 18.01
C VAL A 148 -18.55 3.14 19.45
N GLY A 149 -17.58 3.47 20.29
CA GLY A 149 -17.56 3.19 21.72
C GLY A 149 -17.28 4.44 22.53
N LEU A 150 -17.23 4.29 23.85
CA LEU A 150 -16.99 5.39 24.79
C LEU A 150 -15.63 6.09 24.60
N LYS A 151 -14.65 5.39 24.00
CA LYS A 151 -13.30 5.91 23.71
C LYS A 151 -13.16 6.48 22.30
N GLY A 152 -14.25 6.60 21.55
CA GLY A 152 -14.27 7.09 20.17
C GLY A 152 -14.56 5.98 19.15
N ILE A 153 -14.10 6.22 17.92
CA ILE A 153 -14.36 5.37 16.77
C ILE A 153 -13.19 4.37 16.62
N SER A 154 -13.44 3.07 16.72
CA SER A 154 -12.46 2.04 16.36
C SER A 154 -12.86 1.32 15.07
N MET A 155 -11.90 0.63 14.46
CA MET A 155 -12.15 -0.10 13.22
C MET A 155 -11.69 -1.55 13.34
N SER A 156 -12.42 -2.44 12.69
CA SER A 156 -12.19 -3.88 12.69
C SER A 156 -12.57 -4.46 11.33
N ASP A 157 -12.17 -5.70 11.08
CA ASP A 157 -12.44 -6.41 9.82
C ASP A 157 -11.88 -5.67 8.60
N PHE A 158 -10.66 -5.13 8.73
CA PHE A 158 -9.94 -4.52 7.61
C PHE A 158 -9.77 -5.51 6.47
N LYS A 159 -10.18 -5.07 5.28
CA LYS A 159 -9.93 -5.72 3.99
C LYS A 159 -9.10 -4.76 3.15
N LEU A 160 -8.04 -5.29 2.57
CA LEU A 160 -7.22 -4.58 1.60
C LEU A 160 -7.54 -5.16 0.23
N ILE A 161 -7.98 -4.31 -0.68
CA ILE A 161 -8.32 -4.65 -2.05
C ILE A 161 -7.37 -3.87 -2.94
N PHE A 162 -6.82 -4.56 -3.92
CA PHE A 162 -5.80 -4.03 -4.79
C PHE A 162 -6.22 -4.28 -6.23
N GLY A 163 -6.02 -3.29 -7.08
CA GLY A 163 -6.27 -3.36 -8.50
C GLY A 163 -5.11 -2.72 -9.24
N VAL A 164 -4.75 -3.31 -10.37
CA VAL A 164 -3.74 -2.74 -11.25
C VAL A 164 -4.34 -2.73 -12.64
N LYS A 165 -4.06 -1.69 -13.43
CA LYS A 165 -4.47 -1.64 -14.82
C LYS A 165 -3.34 -2.09 -15.74
N GLU A 166 -2.14 -1.58 -15.55
CA GLU A 166 -1.00 -1.93 -16.39
C GLU A 166 0.24 -2.12 -15.52
N ILE A 167 1.05 -3.10 -15.92
CA ILE A 167 2.33 -3.42 -15.29
C ILE A 167 3.33 -3.59 -16.41
N TYR A 168 4.47 -2.98 -16.23
CA TYR A 168 5.63 -3.22 -17.06
C TYR A 168 6.78 -3.73 -16.20
N LEU A 169 7.47 -4.73 -16.72
CA LEU A 169 8.64 -5.32 -16.12
C LEU A 169 9.75 -5.48 -17.15
N SER A 170 10.96 -5.09 -16.77
CA SER A 170 12.18 -5.28 -17.53
C SER A 170 13.25 -5.82 -16.60
N ALA A 171 13.75 -7.00 -16.93
CA ALA A 171 14.77 -7.72 -16.17
C ALA A 171 15.95 -8.02 -17.10
N GLU A 172 17.09 -7.35 -16.86
CA GLU A 172 18.25 -7.48 -17.73
C GLU A 172 18.82 -8.90 -17.74
N ARG A 173 18.93 -9.51 -18.93
CA ARG A 173 19.46 -10.87 -19.13
C ARG A 173 18.72 -11.91 -18.29
N PHE A 174 17.39 -11.89 -18.28
CA PHE A 174 16.58 -12.87 -17.55
C PHE A 174 16.86 -14.32 -17.97
N VAL A 175 17.15 -14.52 -19.26
CA VAL A 175 17.64 -15.79 -19.81
C VAL A 175 18.90 -15.56 -20.68
N PRO A 176 19.77 -16.58 -20.85
CA PRO A 176 21.03 -16.41 -21.59
C PRO A 176 20.88 -16.10 -23.09
N ASP A 177 19.85 -16.63 -23.76
CA ASP A 177 19.60 -16.36 -25.19
C ASP A 177 18.77 -15.08 -25.32
N GLU A 178 19.32 -14.07 -25.99
CA GLU A 178 18.72 -12.74 -26.17
C GLU A 178 17.35 -12.78 -26.86
N ARG A 179 17.14 -13.68 -27.85
CA ARG A 179 15.85 -13.78 -28.55
C ARG A 179 14.77 -14.36 -27.63
N ILE A 180 15.14 -15.33 -26.79
CA ILE A 180 14.23 -15.88 -25.79
C ILE A 180 13.96 -14.84 -24.71
N ASN A 181 14.97 -14.05 -24.34
CA ASN A 181 14.82 -12.95 -23.40
C ASN A 181 13.80 -11.92 -23.90
N ASP A 182 13.92 -11.47 -25.15
CA ASP A 182 12.99 -10.50 -25.73
C ASP A 182 11.58 -11.07 -25.85
N PHE A 183 11.46 -12.34 -26.25
CA PHE A 183 10.17 -13.03 -26.30
C PHE A 183 9.51 -13.11 -24.91
N LEU A 184 10.26 -13.49 -23.87
CA LEU A 184 9.73 -13.57 -22.51
C LEU A 184 9.34 -12.18 -21.98
N HIS A 185 10.10 -11.13 -22.30
CA HIS A 185 9.72 -9.77 -21.94
C HIS A 185 8.41 -9.33 -22.62
N ALA A 186 8.23 -9.65 -23.90
CA ALA A 186 6.99 -9.37 -24.61
C ALA A 186 5.81 -10.12 -23.97
N VAL A 187 5.99 -11.41 -23.67
CA VAL A 187 4.95 -12.24 -23.02
C VAL A 187 4.62 -11.71 -21.62
N VAL A 188 5.62 -11.38 -20.80
CA VAL A 188 5.40 -10.86 -19.45
C VAL A 188 4.73 -9.49 -19.47
N ASN A 189 5.02 -8.63 -20.45
CA ASN A 189 4.36 -7.32 -20.52
C ASN A 189 2.95 -7.41 -21.13
N GLU A 190 2.69 -8.36 -22.04
CA GLU A 190 1.36 -8.61 -22.59
C GLU A 190 0.44 -9.32 -21.56
N LEU A 191 0.96 -10.33 -20.87
CA LEU A 191 0.22 -11.16 -19.91
C LEU A 191 0.44 -10.72 -18.45
N GLY A 192 1.20 -9.66 -18.22
CA GLY A 192 1.67 -9.28 -16.88
C GLY A 192 0.55 -9.03 -15.89
N LEU A 193 -0.53 -8.43 -16.38
CA LEU A 193 -1.71 -8.20 -15.56
C LEU A 193 -2.38 -9.52 -15.13
N GLU A 194 -2.54 -10.47 -16.06
CA GLU A 194 -3.13 -11.79 -15.78
C GLU A 194 -2.25 -12.58 -14.81
N LEU A 195 -0.93 -12.53 -15.00
CA LEU A 195 0.05 -13.19 -14.13
C LEU A 195 0.01 -12.59 -12.72
N VAL A 196 -0.05 -11.26 -12.60
CA VAL A 196 -0.16 -10.60 -11.29
C VAL A 196 -1.48 -10.92 -10.61
N GLN A 197 -2.60 -10.94 -11.33
CA GLN A 197 -3.89 -11.36 -10.76
C GLN A 197 -3.87 -12.83 -10.30
N TYR A 198 -3.22 -13.71 -11.06
CA TYR A 198 -3.04 -15.11 -10.69
C TYR A 198 -2.19 -15.26 -9.43
N ILE A 199 -1.01 -14.62 -9.37
CA ILE A 199 -0.14 -14.60 -8.18
C ILE A 199 -0.88 -13.96 -7.00
N TRP A 200 -1.66 -12.91 -7.23
CA TRP A 200 -2.45 -12.24 -6.21
C TRP A 200 -3.49 -13.17 -5.58
N ASN A 201 -4.17 -13.96 -6.39
CA ASN A 201 -5.13 -14.96 -5.92
C ASN A 201 -4.46 -16.08 -5.13
N GLU A 202 -3.27 -16.52 -5.55
CA GLU A 202 -2.47 -17.53 -4.83
C GLU A 202 -1.87 -16.98 -3.52
N THR A 203 -1.51 -15.69 -3.48
CA THR A 203 -0.92 -15.03 -2.29
C THR A 203 -1.96 -14.54 -1.27
N HIS A 204 -3.20 -15.01 -1.36
CA HIS A 204 -4.30 -14.69 -0.44
C HIS A 204 -3.90 -14.85 1.04
N GLU A 205 -3.03 -15.81 1.35
CA GLU A 205 -2.53 -16.04 2.70
C GLU A 205 -1.70 -14.87 3.24
N THR A 206 -0.87 -14.24 2.40
CA THR A 206 -0.03 -13.09 2.78
C THR A 206 -0.89 -11.86 3.06
N LEU A 207 -1.91 -11.60 2.23
CA LEU A 207 -2.85 -10.51 2.45
C LEU A 207 -3.72 -10.72 3.68
N THR A 208 -4.09 -11.97 3.93
CA THR A 208 -4.83 -12.35 5.14
C THR A 208 -3.95 -12.14 6.38
N LYS A 209 -2.67 -12.52 6.33
CA LYS A 209 -1.69 -12.26 7.41
C LYS A 209 -1.50 -10.76 7.65
N LEU A 210 -1.36 -9.96 6.59
CA LEU A 210 -1.23 -8.50 6.70
C LEU A 210 -2.48 -7.87 7.30
N SER A 211 -3.66 -8.21 6.76
CA SER A 211 -4.95 -7.76 7.28
C SER A 211 -5.13 -8.15 8.74
N LYS A 212 -4.70 -9.36 9.15
CA LYS A 212 -4.75 -9.81 10.55
C LYS A 212 -3.81 -8.98 11.44
N LYS A 213 -2.58 -8.69 11.00
CA LYS A 213 -1.64 -7.81 11.73
C LYS A 213 -2.20 -6.40 11.89
N ILE A 214 -2.76 -5.82 10.82
CA ILE A 214 -3.41 -4.50 10.85
C ILE A 214 -4.60 -4.52 11.82
N ASN A 215 -5.49 -5.50 11.70
CA ASN A 215 -6.62 -5.68 12.62
C ASN A 215 -6.16 -5.83 14.08
N GLN A 216 -5.07 -6.55 14.33
CA GLN A 216 -4.51 -6.72 15.68
C GLN A 216 -3.93 -5.42 16.23
N TYR A 217 -3.22 -4.64 15.40
CA TYR A 217 -2.68 -3.33 15.78
C TYR A 217 -3.81 -2.34 16.12
N LEU A 218 -4.91 -2.38 15.36
CA LEU A 218 -6.01 -1.41 15.46
C LEU A 218 -7.13 -1.80 16.43
N LYS A 219 -7.16 -3.06 16.90
CA LYS A 219 -8.25 -3.66 17.67
C LYS A 219 -8.76 -2.81 18.84
N ASP A 220 -7.84 -2.16 19.54
CA ASP A 220 -8.13 -1.41 20.77
C ASP A 220 -7.70 0.08 20.67
N LYS A 221 -7.28 0.52 19.47
CA LYS A 221 -6.89 1.91 19.21
C LYS A 221 -8.04 2.66 18.54
N PRO A 222 -8.60 3.72 19.15
CA PRO A 222 -9.51 4.59 18.44
C PRO A 222 -8.77 5.29 17.29
N LEU A 223 -9.47 5.51 16.17
CA LEU A 223 -8.97 6.23 14.99
C LEU A 223 -8.43 7.61 15.35
N SER A 224 -9.01 8.28 16.34
CA SER A 224 -8.49 9.54 16.86
C SER A 224 -7.10 9.41 17.47
N GLU A 225 -6.72 8.27 18.04
CA GLU A 225 -5.33 8.03 18.47
C GLU A 225 -4.41 7.71 17.28
N ILE A 226 -4.95 7.15 16.20
CA ILE A 226 -4.21 6.77 14.98
C ILE A 226 -4.04 7.95 14.02
N ILE A 227 -4.90 8.97 14.09
CA ILE A 227 -4.88 10.15 13.22
C ILE A 227 -4.46 11.39 14.01
N GLY A 228 -4.91 11.49 15.27
CA GLY A 228 -4.57 12.52 16.24
C GLY A 228 -3.57 12.06 17.30
N GLY A 229 -2.69 11.11 16.97
CA GLY A 229 -1.43 10.89 17.65
C GLY A 229 -1.49 10.55 19.14
N GLY A 230 -2.33 9.61 19.58
CA GLY A 230 -2.26 8.95 20.91
C GLY A 230 -2.53 9.80 22.17
N SER A 231 -2.06 11.04 22.23
CA SER A 231 -2.15 12.02 23.32
C SER A 231 -3.22 13.09 23.07
N GLY A 232 -3.85 13.09 21.89
CA GLY A 232 -4.72 14.17 21.42
C GLY A 232 -3.99 15.23 20.59
N GLU A 233 -2.68 15.10 20.39
CA GLU A 233 -1.90 15.93 19.48
C GLU A 233 -1.90 15.35 18.05
N PRO A 234 -2.18 16.15 17.01
CA PRO A 234 -2.10 15.70 15.63
C PRO A 234 -0.78 14.98 15.32
N ILE A 235 -0.84 13.90 14.54
CA ILE A 235 0.38 13.20 14.09
C ILE A 235 1.33 14.17 13.41
N PHE A 236 0.77 15.07 12.60
CA PHE A 236 1.49 16.13 11.93
C PHE A 236 1.31 17.47 12.66
N GLY A 237 1.79 17.53 13.91
CA GLY A 237 1.85 18.75 14.73
C GLY A 237 3.11 19.59 14.47
N GLU A 238 3.54 20.38 15.45
CA GLU A 238 4.72 21.28 15.31
C GLU A 238 6.03 20.52 15.01
N ASP A 239 6.17 19.28 15.50
CA ASP A 239 7.32 18.41 15.25
C ASP A 239 7.18 17.53 13.98
N ALA A 240 6.19 17.82 13.12
CA ALA A 240 6.04 17.07 11.88
C ALA A 240 7.27 17.28 10.97
N PRO A 241 7.72 16.24 10.24
CA PRO A 241 8.66 16.44 9.14
C PRO A 241 8.15 17.54 8.19
N PRO A 242 9.04 18.32 7.56
CA PRO A 242 8.62 19.40 6.68
C PRO A 242 7.79 18.86 5.50
N PRO A 243 6.72 19.55 5.09
CA PRO A 243 5.97 19.22 3.90
C PRO A 243 6.72 19.73 2.66
N ASP A 244 7.71 18.99 2.16
CA ASP A 244 8.34 19.34 0.88
C ASP A 244 9.15 18.18 0.28
N CYS A 245 8.46 17.10 -0.04
CA CYS A 245 9.08 15.90 -0.60
C CYS A 245 9.30 15.96 -2.11
N LYS A 246 8.76 16.96 -2.79
CA LYS A 246 8.84 17.09 -4.24
C LYS A 246 9.47 18.43 -4.57
N PRO A 247 10.76 18.50 -4.95
CA PRO A 247 11.24 19.69 -5.63
C PRO A 247 10.32 19.92 -6.84
N ASP A 248 9.90 21.16 -7.09
CA ASP A 248 9.01 21.55 -8.19
C ASP A 248 9.19 20.64 -9.43
N TRP A 249 8.38 19.58 -9.53
CA TRP A 249 8.47 18.63 -10.63
C TRP A 249 7.87 19.35 -11.83
N ASN A 250 8.74 19.86 -12.69
CA ASN A 250 8.35 20.40 -13.98
C ASN A 250 8.45 19.27 -15.02
N PRO A 251 7.32 18.74 -15.53
CA PRO A 251 7.36 17.72 -16.59
C PRO A 251 7.92 18.25 -17.92
N GLU A 252 8.26 19.54 -18.03
CA GLU A 252 8.80 20.19 -19.23
C GLU A 252 10.31 20.55 -19.16
N LYS A 253 11.09 19.98 -18.22
CA LYS A 253 12.55 20.17 -18.18
C LYS A 253 13.33 18.87 -18.33
#